data_AF-K2H2T7-F1
#
_entry.id   AF-K2H2T7-F1
#
_cell.length_a   1.000
_cell.length_b   1.000
_cell.length_c   1.000
_cell.angle_alpha   90.00
_cell.angle_beta   90.00
_cell.angle_gamma   90.00
#
_symmetry.space_group_name_H-M   'P 1'
#
loop_
_entity.id
_entity.type
_entity.pdbx_description
1 polymer ?
#
loop_
_entity_poly.entity_id
_entity_poly.type
_entity_poly.pdbx_seq_one_letter_code
_entity_poly.pdbx_strand_id
1 'polypeptide(L)'
;MKFILVALLCLAFVSAVELEDDYQLDNEFELEEENVDNNEDEYELEEDEGDELEEEDDEEEEEDDEEEEEDDDEEEEDDDDDEKWRRRRHRRHHRRHPWRRHRRHHRRHPWRRHRKHHRRHHRRHPSRLHRKALRRNHKANRKHVSRKSNKPNRKHVHRRSVRARKNVSRRRRVKAIRRYRKLAKKLYKRASKLLRNRRLNKKNYARIQKQLLRMSAIASGKMSRKAAKRYIKKASKKILKIKKQTKKTIDNKMYKKNQILKYKVKELRRGLDSARRDLKQAKRVAHKANKELAATKKNVLLCKKMTVKKIQQAIKKTKEQLAARKVAKKAAKKMVKKLNGSKCQKKEMKILVKAMAKKLNKKEMKKMVNKMTKVIAKNNKKINITKKVAAKKIVRFGNQNSVLVSRIVRNVMRKLMLNSRI
;
A
#
# COMPACT_ATOMS: atom_id res chain seq x y z
N MET A 1 30.15 8.52 19.55
CA MET A 1 30.17 8.69 18.07
C MET A 1 28.93 8.13 17.36
N LYS A 2 28.34 7.01 17.78
CA LYS A 2 27.12 6.44 17.15
C LYS A 2 25.91 7.40 17.12
N PHE A 3 25.72 8.23 18.15
CA PHE A 3 24.63 9.21 18.20
C PHE A 3 24.79 10.40 17.24
N ILE A 4 26.02 10.72 16.83
CA ILE A 4 26.28 11.82 15.88
C ILE A 4 25.87 11.38 14.46
N LEU A 5 26.09 10.12 14.11
CA LEU A 5 25.66 9.55 12.84
C LEU A 5 24.13 9.54 12.71
N VAL A 6 23.40 9.17 13.77
CA VAL A 6 21.93 9.20 13.77
C VAL A 6 21.40 10.64 13.63
N ALA A 7 22.01 11.61 14.30
CA ALA A 7 21.64 13.02 14.18
C ALA A 7 21.90 13.57 12.76
N LEU A 8 23.02 13.20 12.13
CA LEU A 8 23.33 13.57 10.75
C LEU A 8 22.38 12.91 9.74
N LEU A 9 21.98 11.65 9.96
CA LEU A 9 21.04 10.94 9.10
C LEU A 9 19.63 11.56 9.18
N CYS A 10 19.18 11.98 10.36
CA CYS A 10 17.91 12.69 10.53
C CYS A 10 17.93 14.08 9.87
N LEU A 11 19.05 14.81 9.96
CA LEU A 11 19.23 16.10 9.28
C LEU A 11 19.21 15.96 7.76
N ALA A 12 19.84 14.91 7.22
CA ALA A 12 19.81 14.61 5.79
C ALA A 12 18.39 14.28 5.30
N PHE A 13 17.60 13.53 6.09
CA PHE A 13 16.22 13.18 5.72
C PHE A 13 15.27 14.39 5.70
N VAL A 14 15.41 15.31 6.67
CA VAL A 14 14.60 16.54 6.70
C VAL A 14 14.96 17.45 5.51
N SER A 15 16.24 17.53 5.17
CA SER A 15 16.71 18.34 4.03
C SER A 15 16.25 17.79 2.67
N ALA A 16 16.07 16.47 2.56
CA ALA A 16 15.61 15.82 1.33
C ALA A 16 14.09 16.01 1.11
N VAL A 17 13.30 16.04 2.18
CA VAL A 17 11.83 16.20 2.09
C VAL A 17 11.42 17.62 1.70
N GLU A 18 12.18 18.64 2.08
CA GLU A 18 11.91 20.03 1.67
C GLU A 18 12.27 20.32 0.19
N LEU A 19 13.02 19.44 -0.48
CA LEU A 19 13.47 19.62 -1.86
C LEU A 19 12.50 19.04 -2.91
N GLU A 20 11.53 18.19 -2.52
CA GLU A 20 10.56 17.59 -3.45
C GLU A 20 9.30 18.44 -3.68
N ASP A 21 9.00 19.42 -2.81
CA ASP A 21 7.75 20.20 -2.91
C ASP A 21 7.86 21.49 -3.75
N ASP A 22 9.07 21.89 -4.21
CA ASP A 22 9.28 23.13 -4.98
C ASP A 22 9.62 22.95 -6.48
N TYR A 23 9.60 21.72 -7.01
CA TYR A 23 9.79 21.47 -8.46
C TYR A 23 8.44 21.37 -9.22
N GLN A 24 7.64 22.44 -9.15
CA GLN A 24 6.62 22.75 -10.17
C GLN A 24 7.03 24.02 -10.90
N LEU A 25 7.95 23.90 -11.86
CA LEU A 25 8.24 24.94 -12.85
C LEU A 25 8.62 24.29 -14.18
N ASP A 26 7.70 24.40 -15.14
CA ASP A 26 7.89 24.52 -16.58
C ASP A 26 9.19 23.92 -17.17
N ASN A 27 9.09 22.69 -17.67
CA ASN A 27 10.01 22.18 -18.67
C ASN A 27 9.21 21.64 -19.87
N GLU A 28 8.76 22.59 -20.69
CA GLU A 28 8.60 22.40 -22.13
C GLU A 28 10.01 22.20 -22.71
N PHE A 29 10.52 20.97 -22.66
CA PHE A 29 11.77 20.62 -23.30
C PHE A 29 11.49 19.80 -24.57
N GLU A 30 11.68 20.50 -25.67
CA GLU A 30 11.68 20.05 -27.05
C GLU A 30 12.61 18.84 -27.19
N LEU A 31 12.03 17.74 -27.65
CA LEU A 31 12.67 16.43 -27.74
C LEU A 31 13.45 16.39 -29.06
N GLU A 32 14.67 16.92 -29.05
CA GLU A 32 15.58 16.80 -30.18
C GLU A 32 16.32 15.44 -30.11
N GLU A 33 15.98 14.58 -31.05
CA GLU A 33 16.65 13.31 -31.34
C GLU A 33 18.11 13.57 -31.71
N GLU A 34 19.06 13.22 -30.84
CA GLU A 34 20.45 13.03 -31.25
C GLU A 34 20.95 11.62 -30.87
N ASN A 35 21.23 10.84 -31.92
CA ASN A 35 21.98 9.61 -31.87
C ASN A 35 23.38 9.86 -31.31
N VAL A 36 23.76 9.21 -30.20
CA VAL A 36 25.16 8.86 -29.99
C VAL A 36 25.28 7.42 -29.48
N ASP A 37 26.10 6.72 -30.25
CA ASP A 37 26.53 5.34 -30.23
C ASP A 37 27.50 5.06 -29.07
N ASN A 38 27.62 3.78 -28.69
CA ASN A 38 28.72 3.15 -27.97
C ASN A 38 29.35 3.85 -26.75
N ASN A 39 29.22 3.22 -25.58
CA ASN A 39 30.39 2.53 -25.01
C ASN A 39 30.02 1.46 -24.00
N GLU A 40 30.65 0.30 -24.19
CA GLU A 40 30.91 -0.73 -23.20
C GLU A 40 31.42 -0.10 -21.90
N ASP A 41 30.80 -0.41 -20.77
CA ASP A 41 31.53 -0.52 -19.52
C ASP A 41 30.96 -1.67 -18.66
N GLU A 42 31.83 -2.65 -18.58
CA GLU A 42 31.85 -3.87 -17.81
C GLU A 42 31.93 -3.54 -16.31
N TYR A 43 30.88 -3.86 -15.54
CA TYR A 43 30.96 -3.89 -14.08
C TYR A 43 30.58 -5.28 -13.56
N GLU A 44 31.62 -6.09 -13.43
CA GLU A 44 31.78 -7.19 -12.48
C GLU A 44 31.64 -6.64 -11.06
N LEU A 45 30.65 -7.10 -10.28
CA LEU A 45 30.67 -7.03 -8.82
C LEU A 45 30.03 -8.30 -8.23
N GLU A 46 30.94 -9.24 -8.00
CA GLU A 46 31.13 -10.07 -6.80
C GLU A 46 29.92 -10.59 -6.01
N GLU A 47 29.90 -11.93 -5.94
CA GLU A 47 29.24 -12.74 -4.93
C GLU A 47 29.73 -12.35 -3.53
N ASP A 48 28.82 -12.00 -2.62
CA ASP A 48 29.10 -12.05 -1.18
C ASP A 48 28.16 -13.05 -0.51
N GLU A 49 28.83 -13.95 0.21
CA GLU A 49 28.34 -15.12 0.91
C GLU A 49 27.51 -14.64 2.12
N GLY A 50 26.36 -15.24 2.38
CA GLY A 50 26.32 -16.23 3.46
C GLY A 50 26.24 -15.56 4.82
N ASP A 51 25.02 -15.24 5.28
CA ASP A 51 24.81 -15.09 6.72
C ASP A 51 23.55 -15.86 7.15
N GLU A 52 23.83 -16.83 8.00
CA GLU A 52 22.92 -17.75 8.66
C GLU A 52 22.23 -16.99 9.78
N LEU A 53 20.90 -16.86 9.72
CA LEU A 53 20.12 -16.54 10.91
C LEU A 53 19.31 -17.76 11.31
N GLU A 54 19.98 -18.47 12.22
CA GLU A 54 19.51 -19.55 13.07
C GLU A 54 18.33 -19.08 13.95
N GLU A 55 17.54 -20.06 14.33
CA GLU A 55 16.28 -20.01 15.04
C GLU A 55 16.50 -19.55 16.49
N GLU A 56 15.75 -18.54 16.96
CA GLU A 56 15.42 -18.43 18.38
C GLU A 56 13.90 -18.52 18.54
N ASP A 57 13.56 -19.66 19.12
CA ASP A 57 12.32 -20.16 19.67
C ASP A 57 12.00 -19.34 20.92
N ASP A 58 10.83 -18.70 20.96
CA ASP A 58 10.29 -18.12 22.19
C ASP A 58 8.76 -18.29 22.17
N GLU A 59 8.36 -19.55 22.40
CA GLU A 59 7.02 -19.92 22.83
C GLU A 59 6.91 -19.66 24.35
N GLU A 60 6.48 -18.47 24.75
CA GLU A 60 5.86 -18.28 26.07
C GLU A 60 4.34 -18.13 25.91
N GLU A 61 3.67 -19.15 26.43
CA GLU A 61 2.27 -19.21 26.83
C GLU A 61 1.92 -18.00 27.70
N GLU A 62 0.76 -17.40 27.48
CA GLU A 62 -0.14 -17.11 28.60
C GLU A 62 -1.58 -17.06 28.11
N GLU A 63 -2.35 -17.98 28.70
CA GLU A 63 -3.80 -17.95 28.89
C GLU A 63 -4.22 -16.57 29.43
N ASP A 64 -5.34 -16.01 28.98
CA ASP A 64 -6.51 -15.94 29.86
C ASP A 64 -7.74 -15.31 29.20
N ASP A 65 -8.85 -15.97 29.53
CA ASP A 65 -10.17 -15.45 29.84
C ASP A 65 -11.02 -14.59 28.88
N GLU A 66 -12.12 -15.24 28.50
CA GLU A 66 -13.50 -14.84 28.84
C GLU A 66 -13.88 -13.37 28.64
N GLU A 67 -14.81 -13.12 27.72
CA GLU A 67 -16.16 -12.78 28.15
C GLU A 67 -17.15 -12.83 26.98
N GLU A 68 -18.34 -13.27 27.35
CA GLU A 68 -19.53 -13.56 26.57
C GLU A 68 -20.20 -12.28 26.01
N GLU A 69 -21.36 -12.55 25.40
CA GLU A 69 -22.45 -11.64 25.06
C GLU A 69 -22.45 -11.00 23.67
N GLU A 70 -23.57 -10.90 22.98
CA GLU A 70 -24.88 -11.57 22.98
C GLU A 70 -25.47 -11.13 21.62
N ASP A 71 -26.44 -11.91 21.13
CA ASP A 71 -27.48 -11.57 20.15
C ASP A 71 -27.39 -10.22 19.41
N ASP A 72 -27.30 -10.32 18.08
CA ASP A 72 -28.31 -9.63 17.28
C ASP A 72 -28.66 -10.46 16.05
N ASP A 73 -29.79 -11.14 16.18
CA ASP A 73 -30.61 -11.69 15.12
C ASP A 73 -31.00 -10.56 14.15
N GLU A 74 -30.33 -10.48 13.00
CA GLU A 74 -30.97 -9.96 11.79
C GLU A 74 -30.88 -11.01 10.70
N GLU A 75 -31.93 -11.83 10.67
CA GLU A 75 -32.52 -12.39 9.46
C GLU A 75 -32.49 -11.33 8.35
N GLU A 76 -31.69 -11.54 7.32
CA GLU A 76 -32.17 -11.26 5.97
C GLU A 76 -31.71 -12.38 5.04
N GLU A 77 -32.73 -13.17 4.70
CA GLU A 77 -32.77 -14.16 3.66
C GLU A 77 -32.23 -13.61 2.32
N ASP A 78 -31.90 -14.55 1.44
CA ASP A 78 -31.89 -14.39 -0.01
C ASP A 78 -30.59 -13.88 -0.66
N ASP A 79 -29.56 -14.74 -0.63
CA ASP A 79 -28.48 -14.68 -1.64
C ASP A 79 -28.21 -16.04 -2.29
N ASP A 80 -29.28 -16.80 -2.51
CA ASP A 80 -29.30 -18.08 -3.23
C ASP A 80 -29.28 -17.91 -4.78
N ASP A 81 -28.88 -16.72 -5.28
CA ASP A 81 -28.96 -16.40 -6.72
C ASP A 81 -27.67 -16.74 -7.52
N ASP A 82 -26.60 -17.20 -6.87
CA ASP A 82 -25.33 -17.48 -7.57
C ASP A 82 -25.32 -18.85 -8.31
N GLU A 83 -26.21 -19.78 -7.93
CA GLU A 83 -26.40 -21.07 -8.62
C GLU A 83 -27.24 -20.89 -9.92
N LYS A 84 -28.13 -19.89 -9.97
CA LYS A 84 -28.98 -19.57 -11.13
C LYS A 84 -28.21 -18.87 -12.24
N TRP A 85 -27.23 -18.02 -11.89
CA TRP A 85 -26.32 -17.39 -12.85
C TRP A 85 -25.31 -18.38 -13.47
N ARG A 86 -24.86 -19.39 -12.71
CA ARG A 86 -23.99 -20.46 -13.26
C ARG A 86 -24.69 -21.34 -14.29
N ARG A 87 -25.99 -21.61 -14.14
CA ARG A 87 -26.76 -22.38 -15.15
C ARG A 87 -27.10 -21.58 -16.41
N ARG A 88 -27.25 -20.24 -16.32
CA ARG A 88 -27.51 -19.39 -17.51
C ARG A 88 -26.26 -19.10 -18.36
N ARG A 89 -25.05 -19.08 -17.78
CA ARG A 89 -23.82 -18.82 -18.55
C ARG A 89 -23.42 -19.97 -19.49
N HIS A 90 -23.85 -21.20 -19.19
CA HIS A 90 -23.50 -22.36 -20.01
C HIS A 90 -24.32 -22.52 -21.30
N ARG A 91 -25.44 -21.81 -21.47
CA ARG A 91 -26.27 -21.91 -22.69
C ARG A 91 -26.00 -20.84 -23.75
N ARG A 92 -25.29 -19.75 -23.45
CA ARG A 92 -25.07 -18.64 -24.40
C ARG A 92 -23.79 -18.71 -25.23
N HIS A 93 -22.81 -19.55 -24.89
CA HIS A 93 -21.55 -19.64 -25.65
C HIS A 93 -21.61 -20.52 -26.92
N HIS A 94 -22.75 -21.14 -27.24
CA HIS A 94 -22.91 -21.90 -28.49
C HIS A 94 -23.52 -21.12 -29.67
N ARG A 95 -23.91 -19.85 -29.48
CA ARG A 95 -24.61 -19.11 -30.55
C ARG A 95 -23.78 -18.08 -31.33
N ARG A 96 -22.57 -17.70 -30.91
CA ARG A 96 -21.89 -16.54 -31.53
C ARG A 96 -20.82 -16.79 -32.59
N HIS A 97 -20.47 -18.02 -32.98
CA HIS A 97 -19.61 -18.20 -34.17
C HIS A 97 -19.89 -19.43 -35.08
N PRO A 98 -21.09 -19.58 -35.69
CA PRO A 98 -21.23 -20.44 -36.87
C PRO A 98 -20.56 -19.82 -38.12
N TRP A 99 -20.47 -18.49 -38.20
CA TRP A 99 -20.24 -17.80 -39.47
C TRP A 99 -18.78 -17.65 -39.90
N ARG A 100 -17.81 -17.72 -38.98
CA ARG A 100 -16.38 -17.56 -39.33
C ARG A 100 -15.63 -18.85 -39.71
N ARG A 101 -16.20 -20.03 -39.48
CA ARG A 101 -15.59 -21.31 -39.96
C ARG A 101 -16.13 -21.83 -41.28
N HIS A 102 -17.23 -21.27 -41.81
CA HIS A 102 -17.75 -21.70 -43.10
C HIS A 102 -17.10 -21.02 -44.32
N ARG A 103 -16.50 -19.83 -44.18
CA ARG A 103 -15.98 -19.11 -45.36
C ARG A 103 -14.70 -19.67 -46.00
N ARG A 104 -13.96 -20.60 -45.37
CA ARG A 104 -12.74 -21.19 -45.97
C ARG A 104 -12.91 -22.58 -46.60
N HIS A 105 -14.08 -23.21 -46.50
CA HIS A 105 -14.32 -24.53 -47.10
C HIS A 105 -15.10 -24.48 -48.43
N HIS A 106 -15.54 -23.31 -48.90
CA HIS A 106 -16.32 -23.20 -50.14
C HIS A 106 -15.50 -22.97 -51.42
N ARG A 107 -14.18 -22.71 -51.34
CA ARG A 107 -13.35 -22.54 -52.54
C ARG A 107 -12.71 -23.82 -53.10
N ARG A 108 -12.93 -24.99 -52.49
CA ARG A 108 -12.42 -26.26 -53.05
C ARG A 108 -13.54 -27.30 -53.19
N HIS A 109 -14.21 -27.20 -54.35
CA HIS A 109 -15.05 -28.19 -55.04
C HIS A 109 -16.55 -28.29 -54.71
N PRO A 110 -17.38 -27.41 -55.31
CA PRO A 110 -18.82 -27.63 -55.48
C PRO A 110 -19.14 -28.93 -56.25
N TRP A 111 -18.24 -29.36 -57.15
CA TRP A 111 -18.40 -30.51 -58.04
C TRP A 111 -18.60 -31.86 -57.35
N ARG A 112 -18.19 -32.03 -56.08
CA ARG A 112 -18.31 -33.33 -55.38
C ARG A 112 -19.67 -33.55 -54.71
N ARG A 113 -20.43 -32.49 -54.38
CA ARG A 113 -21.78 -32.65 -53.82
C ARG A 113 -22.83 -32.85 -54.92
N HIS A 114 -22.73 -32.16 -56.05
CA HIS A 114 -23.62 -32.40 -57.21
C HIS A 114 -23.52 -33.82 -57.78
N ARG A 115 -22.33 -34.43 -57.79
CA ARG A 115 -22.15 -35.82 -58.25
C ARG A 115 -22.90 -36.87 -57.42
N LYS A 116 -23.22 -36.57 -56.15
CA LYS A 116 -23.90 -37.52 -55.25
C LYS A 116 -25.42 -37.48 -55.43
N HIS A 117 -25.99 -36.33 -55.78
CA HIS A 117 -27.42 -36.19 -56.07
C HIS A 117 -27.78 -36.70 -57.47
N HIS A 118 -26.99 -36.41 -58.52
CA HIS A 118 -27.22 -37.00 -59.86
C HIS A 118 -27.11 -38.54 -59.87
N ARG A 119 -26.25 -39.13 -59.01
CA ARG A 119 -26.14 -40.60 -58.90
C ARG A 119 -27.33 -41.29 -58.24
N ARG A 120 -28.23 -40.57 -57.58
CA ARG A 120 -29.44 -41.15 -56.99
C ARG A 120 -30.62 -41.11 -57.97
N HIS A 121 -30.73 -40.09 -58.82
CA HIS A 121 -31.81 -40.01 -59.80
C HIS A 121 -31.60 -40.89 -61.04
N HIS A 122 -30.36 -41.19 -61.44
CA HIS A 122 -30.11 -42.17 -62.53
C HIS A 122 -30.21 -43.64 -62.11
N ARG A 123 -30.66 -43.97 -60.89
CA ARG A 123 -30.81 -45.37 -60.45
C ARG A 123 -32.06 -46.06 -61.01
N ARG A 124 -32.94 -45.33 -61.69
CA ARG A 124 -34.13 -45.86 -62.38
C ARG A 124 -33.94 -45.98 -63.90
N HIS A 125 -32.72 -45.92 -64.43
CA HIS A 125 -32.51 -46.23 -65.86
C HIS A 125 -32.46 -47.74 -66.15
N PRO A 126 -33.09 -48.21 -67.25
CA PRO A 126 -33.06 -49.61 -67.72
C PRO A 126 -31.65 -50.21 -67.88
N SER A 127 -30.62 -49.36 -68.01
CA SER A 127 -29.22 -49.78 -68.15
C SER A 127 -28.68 -50.58 -66.97
N ARG A 128 -29.28 -50.51 -65.78
CA ARG A 128 -28.83 -51.29 -64.61
C ARG A 128 -29.23 -52.77 -64.70
N LEU A 129 -30.35 -53.07 -65.35
CA LEU A 129 -30.77 -54.45 -65.66
C LEU A 129 -29.92 -55.00 -66.81
N HIS A 130 -29.70 -54.21 -67.87
CA HIS A 130 -28.83 -54.60 -68.97
C HIS A 130 -27.38 -54.83 -68.52
N ARG A 131 -26.86 -54.04 -67.56
CA ARG A 131 -25.52 -54.23 -66.98
C ARG A 131 -25.45 -55.44 -66.05
N LYS A 132 -26.56 -55.83 -65.41
CA LYS A 132 -26.66 -57.08 -64.64
C LYS A 132 -26.71 -58.28 -65.59
N ALA A 133 -27.47 -58.21 -66.69
CA ALA A 133 -27.54 -59.23 -67.73
C ALA A 133 -26.18 -59.39 -68.44
N LEU A 134 -25.54 -58.31 -68.87
CA LEU A 134 -24.17 -58.35 -69.42
C LEU A 134 -23.16 -58.92 -68.43
N ARG A 135 -23.27 -58.62 -67.13
CA ARG A 135 -22.43 -59.24 -66.10
C ARG A 135 -22.72 -60.73 -65.89
N ARG A 136 -23.98 -61.17 -66.07
CA ARG A 136 -24.36 -62.60 -66.03
C ARG A 136 -23.84 -63.32 -67.28
N ASN A 137 -24.00 -62.74 -68.47
CA ASN A 137 -23.51 -63.30 -69.73
C ASN A 137 -21.98 -63.32 -69.79
N HIS A 138 -21.30 -62.28 -69.32
CA HIS A 138 -19.84 -62.33 -69.17
C HIS A 138 -19.39 -63.38 -68.16
N LYS A 139 -20.14 -63.63 -67.07
CA LYS A 139 -19.81 -64.70 -66.12
C LYS A 139 -20.04 -66.09 -66.74
N ALA A 140 -21.10 -66.28 -67.51
CA ALA A 140 -21.40 -67.53 -68.21
C ALA A 140 -20.34 -67.82 -69.28
N ASN A 141 -20.04 -66.85 -70.16
CA ASN A 141 -19.03 -67.00 -71.21
C ASN A 141 -17.62 -67.19 -70.63
N ARG A 142 -17.29 -66.54 -69.51
CA ARG A 142 -16.01 -66.74 -68.83
C ARG A 142 -15.86 -68.14 -68.22
N LYS A 143 -16.96 -68.79 -67.81
CA LYS A 143 -16.94 -70.17 -67.34
C LYS A 143 -16.69 -71.14 -68.50
N HIS A 144 -17.30 -70.92 -69.66
CA HIS A 144 -17.10 -71.78 -70.85
C HIS A 144 -15.70 -71.64 -71.46
N VAL A 145 -15.16 -70.42 -71.60
CA VAL A 145 -13.79 -70.20 -72.14
C VAL A 145 -12.71 -70.69 -71.15
N SER A 146 -12.93 -70.59 -69.84
CA SER A 146 -11.95 -71.05 -68.83
C SER A 146 -11.76 -72.57 -68.78
N ARG A 147 -12.68 -73.34 -69.36
CA ARG A 147 -12.58 -74.81 -69.41
C ARG A 147 -11.73 -75.31 -70.59
N LYS A 148 -11.53 -74.49 -71.64
CA LYS A 148 -10.76 -74.87 -72.85
C LYS A 148 -9.36 -74.25 -72.95
N SER A 149 -8.97 -73.32 -72.07
CA SER A 149 -7.64 -72.69 -72.13
C SER A 149 -6.54 -73.51 -71.44
N ASN A 150 -5.65 -74.09 -72.24
CA ASN A 150 -4.26 -74.53 -71.98
C ASN A 150 -3.86 -74.75 -70.50
N LYS A 151 -3.91 -76.02 -70.07
CA LYS A 151 -3.39 -76.52 -68.78
C LYS A 151 -1.95 -76.08 -68.41
N PRO A 152 -0.96 -75.91 -69.32
CA PRO A 152 0.40 -75.51 -68.90
C PRO A 152 0.49 -74.09 -68.32
N ASN A 153 -0.41 -73.16 -68.68
CA ASN A 153 -0.31 -71.76 -68.24
C ASN A 153 -0.95 -71.49 -66.86
N ARG A 154 -1.75 -72.44 -66.34
CA ARG A 154 -2.45 -72.31 -65.04
C ARG A 154 -1.47 -72.28 -63.85
N LYS A 155 -0.39 -73.07 -63.93
CA LYS A 155 0.70 -73.06 -62.93
C LYS A 155 1.44 -71.71 -62.91
N HIS A 156 1.70 -71.13 -64.07
CA HIS A 156 2.38 -69.83 -64.19
C HIS A 156 1.53 -68.68 -63.62
N VAL A 157 0.24 -68.62 -63.96
CA VAL A 157 -0.70 -67.62 -63.40
C VAL A 157 -0.83 -67.78 -61.89
N HIS A 158 -0.91 -69.01 -61.37
CA HIS A 158 -0.93 -69.24 -59.92
C HIS A 158 0.34 -68.73 -59.25
N ARG A 159 1.53 -69.08 -59.75
CA ARG A 159 2.84 -68.60 -59.25
C ARG A 159 2.92 -67.06 -59.28
N ARG A 160 2.48 -66.41 -60.36
CA ARG A 160 2.43 -64.93 -60.46
C ARG A 160 1.48 -64.33 -59.44
N SER A 161 0.31 -64.94 -59.21
CA SER A 161 -0.64 -64.49 -58.19
C SER A 161 -0.08 -64.64 -56.77
N VAL A 162 0.62 -65.73 -56.47
CA VAL A 162 1.27 -65.96 -55.17
C VAL A 162 2.40 -64.94 -54.95
N ARG A 163 3.24 -64.70 -55.95
CA ARG A 163 4.26 -63.63 -55.91
C ARG A 163 3.64 -62.25 -55.70
N ALA A 164 2.55 -61.93 -56.40
CA ALA A 164 1.82 -60.67 -56.21
C ALA A 164 1.25 -60.54 -54.79
N ARG A 165 0.63 -61.60 -54.23
CA ARG A 165 0.14 -61.63 -52.84
C ARG A 165 1.28 -61.45 -51.84
N LYS A 166 2.41 -62.12 -52.03
CA LYS A 166 3.64 -61.96 -51.23
C LYS A 166 4.16 -60.51 -51.30
N ASN A 167 4.21 -59.90 -52.48
CA ASN A 167 4.62 -58.51 -52.68
C ASN A 167 3.67 -57.50 -52.02
N VAL A 168 2.36 -57.70 -52.13
CA VAL A 168 1.35 -56.87 -51.45
C VAL A 168 1.51 -56.98 -49.92
N SER A 169 1.73 -58.20 -49.40
CA SER A 169 1.99 -58.43 -47.98
C SER A 169 3.28 -57.73 -47.53
N ARG A 170 4.39 -57.85 -48.28
CA ARG A 170 5.66 -57.15 -48.03
C ARG A 170 5.46 -55.62 -48.00
N ARG A 171 4.79 -55.05 -49.01
CA ARG A 171 4.47 -53.61 -49.06
C ARG A 171 3.64 -53.16 -47.85
N ARG A 172 2.64 -53.94 -47.44
CA ARG A 172 1.83 -53.66 -46.22
C ARG A 172 2.68 -53.71 -44.95
N ARG A 173 3.60 -54.68 -44.83
CA ARG A 173 4.55 -54.79 -43.70
C ARG A 173 5.48 -53.57 -43.63
N VAL A 174 6.08 -53.17 -44.75
CA VAL A 174 6.96 -51.98 -44.84
C VAL A 174 6.21 -50.70 -44.48
N LYS A 175 5.00 -50.50 -45.03
CA LYS A 175 4.14 -49.34 -44.68
C LYS A 175 3.81 -49.32 -43.18
N ALA A 176 3.51 -50.46 -42.58
CA ALA A 176 3.24 -50.55 -41.14
C ALA A 176 4.48 -50.20 -40.30
N ILE A 177 5.67 -50.71 -40.66
CA ILE A 177 6.93 -50.37 -39.99
C ILE A 177 7.21 -48.86 -40.08
N ARG A 178 7.04 -48.26 -41.27
CA ARG A 178 7.19 -46.81 -41.47
C ARG A 178 6.25 -46.00 -40.57
N ARG A 179 5.00 -46.46 -40.36
CA ARG A 179 4.06 -45.84 -39.41
C ARG A 179 4.56 -45.91 -37.97
N TYR A 180 5.05 -47.07 -37.52
CA TYR A 180 5.60 -47.22 -36.17
C TYR A 180 6.85 -46.38 -35.95
N ARG A 181 7.76 -46.29 -36.93
CA ARG A 181 8.93 -45.39 -36.87
C ARG A 181 8.50 -43.92 -36.68
N LYS A 182 7.49 -43.45 -37.44
CA LYS A 182 6.93 -42.10 -37.29
C LYS A 182 6.33 -41.88 -35.89
N LEU A 183 5.59 -42.87 -35.36
CA LEU A 183 5.02 -42.79 -34.01
C LEU A 183 6.10 -42.80 -32.92
N ALA A 184 7.14 -43.63 -33.07
CA ALA A 184 8.28 -43.65 -32.16
C ALA A 184 9.01 -42.30 -32.14
N LYS A 185 9.28 -41.67 -33.29
CA LYS A 185 9.86 -40.32 -33.36
C LYS A 185 8.99 -39.27 -32.65
N LYS A 186 7.66 -39.34 -32.79
CA LYS A 186 6.74 -38.43 -32.09
C LYS A 186 6.76 -38.64 -30.57
N LEU A 187 6.76 -39.89 -30.11
CA LEU A 187 6.84 -40.21 -28.68
C LEU A 187 8.20 -39.87 -28.09
N TYR A 188 9.29 -40.06 -28.85
CA TYR A 188 10.65 -39.65 -28.49
C TYR A 188 10.68 -38.15 -28.20
N LYS A 189 10.24 -37.30 -29.14
CA LYS A 189 10.17 -35.84 -28.92
C LYS A 189 9.36 -35.45 -27.68
N ARG A 190 8.23 -36.13 -27.43
CA ARG A 190 7.40 -35.88 -26.23
C ARG A 190 8.11 -36.28 -24.93
N ALA A 191 8.80 -37.42 -24.94
CA ALA A 191 9.57 -37.91 -23.80
C ALA A 191 10.79 -37.02 -23.53
N SER A 192 11.53 -36.59 -24.56
CA SER A 192 12.64 -35.65 -24.42
C SER A 192 12.19 -34.32 -23.82
N LYS A 193 11.03 -33.78 -24.24
CA LYS A 193 10.45 -32.58 -23.61
C LYS A 193 10.13 -32.78 -22.12
N LEU A 194 9.72 -33.98 -21.70
CA LEU A 194 9.48 -34.27 -20.29
C LEU A 194 10.78 -34.37 -19.48
N LEU A 195 11.89 -34.84 -20.08
CA LEU A 195 13.18 -34.87 -19.40
C LEU A 195 13.76 -33.48 -19.14
N ARG A 196 13.42 -32.49 -19.97
CA ARG A 196 13.79 -31.09 -19.71
C ARG A 196 13.11 -30.49 -18.48
N ASN A 197 12.07 -31.14 -17.94
CA ASN A 197 11.41 -30.67 -16.75
C ASN A 197 12.25 -31.03 -15.50
N ARG A 198 12.91 -30.03 -14.91
CA ARG A 198 13.69 -30.17 -13.67
C ARG A 198 12.87 -30.71 -12.49
N ARG A 199 11.54 -30.51 -12.49
CA ARG A 199 10.62 -30.97 -11.43
C ARG A 199 10.22 -32.45 -11.56
N LEU A 200 10.81 -33.20 -12.47
CA LEU A 200 10.51 -34.62 -12.66
C LEU A 200 11.21 -35.48 -11.60
N ASN A 201 10.47 -36.34 -10.90
CA ASN A 201 11.05 -37.29 -9.95
C ASN A 201 12.15 -38.17 -10.61
N LYS A 202 13.30 -38.36 -9.94
CA LYS A 202 14.44 -39.19 -10.38
C LYS A 202 14.04 -40.58 -10.89
N LYS A 203 13.10 -41.26 -10.21
CA LYS A 203 12.56 -42.58 -10.65
C LYS A 203 11.82 -42.47 -11.99
N ASN A 204 11.03 -41.40 -12.18
CA ASN A 204 10.31 -41.15 -13.43
C ASN A 204 11.25 -40.70 -14.56
N TYR A 205 12.29 -39.93 -14.23
CA TYR A 205 13.36 -39.54 -15.15
C TYR A 205 14.06 -40.77 -15.75
N ALA A 206 14.56 -41.68 -14.89
CA ALA A 206 15.17 -42.94 -15.30
C ALA A 206 14.23 -43.82 -16.13
N ARG A 207 12.94 -43.88 -15.75
CA ARG A 207 11.92 -44.60 -16.52
C ARG A 207 11.77 -44.02 -17.93
N ILE A 208 11.74 -42.70 -18.09
CA ILE A 208 11.62 -42.03 -19.40
C ILE A 208 12.89 -42.23 -20.22
N GLN A 209 14.08 -42.13 -19.64
CA GLN A 209 15.35 -42.41 -20.32
C GLN A 209 15.39 -43.84 -20.88
N LYS A 210 15.03 -44.85 -20.06
CA LYS A 210 14.88 -46.24 -20.53
C LYS A 210 13.87 -46.34 -21.68
N GLN A 211 12.81 -45.52 -21.68
CA GLN A 211 11.87 -45.50 -22.79
C GLN A 211 12.46 -44.89 -24.07
N LEU A 212 13.26 -43.84 -23.97
CA LEU A 212 13.91 -43.16 -25.10
C LEU A 212 14.87 -44.08 -25.84
N LEU A 213 15.72 -44.83 -25.12
CA LEU A 213 16.67 -45.80 -25.70
C LEU A 213 15.95 -46.86 -26.55
N ARG A 214 14.82 -47.38 -26.08
CA ARG A 214 14.03 -48.35 -26.86
C ARG A 214 13.28 -47.70 -28.02
N MET A 215 12.87 -46.43 -27.90
CA MET A 215 12.24 -45.69 -29.01
C MET A 215 13.24 -45.35 -30.11
N SER A 216 14.51 -45.05 -29.78
CA SER A 216 15.56 -44.84 -30.77
C SER A 216 15.85 -46.14 -31.55
N ALA A 217 15.87 -47.30 -30.88
CA ALA A 217 15.97 -48.61 -31.52
C ALA A 217 14.79 -48.91 -32.50
N ILE A 218 13.56 -48.51 -32.15
CA ILE A 218 12.42 -48.62 -33.08
C ILE A 218 12.58 -47.67 -34.26
N ALA A 219 13.05 -46.44 -34.01
CA ALA A 219 13.20 -45.41 -35.03
C ALA A 219 14.26 -45.79 -36.07
N SER A 220 15.39 -46.36 -35.62
CA SER A 220 16.44 -46.92 -36.49
C SER A 220 16.00 -48.20 -37.20
N GLY A 221 14.97 -48.88 -36.68
CA GLY A 221 14.41 -50.08 -37.31
C GLY A 221 15.02 -51.39 -36.85
N LYS A 222 15.80 -51.37 -35.77
CA LYS A 222 16.39 -52.56 -35.13
C LYS A 222 15.36 -53.46 -34.42
N MET A 223 14.08 -53.07 -34.39
CA MET A 223 13.00 -53.82 -33.75
C MET A 223 11.97 -54.40 -34.73
N SER A 224 11.51 -55.63 -34.45
CA SER A 224 10.44 -56.27 -35.21
C SER A 224 9.12 -55.51 -35.13
N ARG A 225 8.28 -55.62 -36.17
CA ARG A 225 6.98 -54.93 -36.26
C ARG A 225 6.06 -55.22 -35.07
N LYS A 226 6.00 -56.49 -34.63
CA LYS A 226 5.12 -56.91 -33.51
C LYS A 226 5.63 -56.31 -32.20
N ALA A 227 6.94 -56.36 -31.96
CA ALA A 227 7.56 -55.78 -30.78
C ALA A 227 7.39 -54.26 -30.72
N ALA A 228 7.66 -53.55 -31.84
CA ALA A 228 7.47 -52.11 -31.94
C ALA A 228 6.03 -51.67 -31.64
N LYS A 229 5.03 -52.38 -32.17
CA LYS A 229 3.60 -52.11 -31.89
C LYS A 229 3.27 -52.23 -30.40
N ARG A 230 3.64 -53.37 -29.78
CA ARG A 230 3.38 -53.63 -28.35
C ARG A 230 4.06 -52.59 -27.48
N TYR A 231 5.31 -52.26 -27.81
CA TYR A 231 6.11 -51.30 -27.08
C TYR A 231 5.56 -49.88 -27.16
N ILE A 232 5.27 -49.36 -28.37
CA ILE A 232 4.70 -48.02 -28.56
C ILE A 232 3.40 -47.86 -27.75
N LYS A 233 2.53 -48.87 -27.74
CA LYS A 233 1.30 -48.85 -26.95
C LYS A 233 1.60 -48.73 -25.44
N LYS A 234 2.51 -49.55 -24.89
CA LYS A 234 2.90 -49.49 -23.47
C LYS A 234 3.60 -48.16 -23.13
N ALA A 235 4.57 -47.73 -23.94
CA ALA A 235 5.33 -46.50 -23.75
C ALA A 235 4.42 -45.26 -23.75
N SER A 236 3.49 -45.17 -24.71
CA SER A 236 2.55 -44.04 -24.78
C SER A 236 1.69 -43.90 -23.51
N LYS A 237 1.18 -45.01 -22.97
CA LYS A 237 0.43 -45.02 -21.71
C LYS A 237 1.28 -44.59 -20.52
N LYS A 238 2.52 -45.10 -20.41
CA LYS A 238 3.44 -44.76 -19.32
C LYS A 238 3.83 -43.28 -19.34
N ILE A 239 4.21 -42.76 -20.51
CA ILE A 239 4.54 -41.33 -20.70
C ILE A 239 3.34 -40.45 -20.33
N LEU A 240 2.12 -40.83 -20.75
CA LEU A 240 0.92 -40.09 -20.41
C LEU A 240 0.62 -40.11 -18.90
N LYS A 241 0.80 -41.25 -18.23
CA LYS A 241 0.63 -41.38 -16.77
C LYS A 241 1.60 -40.47 -16.02
N ILE A 242 2.89 -40.49 -16.38
CA ILE A 242 3.91 -39.62 -15.77
C ILE A 242 3.57 -38.15 -16.01
N LYS A 243 3.15 -37.78 -17.22
CA LYS A 243 2.72 -36.41 -17.54
C LYS A 243 1.54 -35.96 -16.67
N LYS A 244 0.54 -36.82 -16.47
CA LYS A 244 -0.61 -36.50 -15.61
C LYS A 244 -0.23 -36.36 -14.15
N GLN A 245 0.61 -37.26 -13.63
CA GLN A 245 1.09 -37.22 -12.25
C GLN A 245 1.90 -35.96 -11.97
N THR A 246 2.88 -35.64 -12.83
CA THR A 246 3.68 -34.41 -12.72
C THR A 246 2.83 -33.15 -12.77
N LYS A 247 1.83 -33.10 -13.67
CA LYS A 247 0.87 -32.00 -13.70
C LYS A 247 0.12 -31.89 -12.36
N LYS A 248 -0.48 -32.98 -11.86
CA LYS A 248 -1.20 -32.99 -10.58
C LYS A 248 -0.32 -32.52 -9.42
N THR A 249 0.95 -32.95 -9.36
CA THR A 249 1.87 -32.50 -8.31
C THR A 249 2.16 -31.00 -8.40
N ILE A 250 2.33 -30.46 -9.62
CA ILE A 250 2.54 -29.02 -9.81
C ILE A 250 1.28 -28.24 -9.43
N ASP A 251 0.11 -28.68 -9.92
CA ASP A 251 -1.18 -28.03 -9.63
C ASP A 251 -1.45 -28.04 -8.11
N ASN A 252 -1.17 -29.14 -7.41
CA ASN A 252 -1.30 -29.22 -5.95
C ASN A 252 -0.33 -28.28 -5.21
N LYS A 253 0.93 -28.18 -5.65
CA LYS A 253 1.91 -27.25 -5.05
C LYS A 253 1.48 -25.79 -5.25
N MET A 254 1.02 -25.44 -6.46
CA MET A 254 0.49 -24.11 -6.76
C MET A 254 -0.76 -23.81 -5.94
N TYR A 255 -1.66 -24.79 -5.80
CA TYR A 255 -2.86 -24.65 -4.97
C TYR A 255 -2.51 -24.33 -3.51
N LYS A 256 -1.57 -25.07 -2.90
CA LYS A 256 -1.10 -24.77 -1.54
C LYS A 256 -0.50 -23.37 -1.40
N LYS A 257 0.38 -22.97 -2.34
CA LYS A 257 0.95 -21.62 -2.36
C LYS A 257 -0.12 -20.53 -2.49
N ASN A 258 -1.11 -20.73 -3.35
CA ASN A 258 -2.21 -19.80 -3.53
C ASN A 258 -3.09 -19.70 -2.27
N GLN A 259 -3.28 -20.79 -1.53
CA GLN A 259 -4.00 -20.75 -0.25
C GLN A 259 -3.22 -19.90 0.77
N ILE A 260 -1.92 -20.13 0.93
CA ILE A 260 -1.07 -19.32 1.83
C ILE A 260 -1.14 -17.83 1.45
N LEU A 261 -1.01 -17.50 0.16
CA LEU A 261 -1.14 -16.12 -0.32
C LEU A 261 -2.52 -15.53 -0.03
N LYS A 262 -3.60 -16.33 -0.14
CA LYS A 262 -4.95 -15.89 0.20
C LYS A 262 -5.07 -15.51 1.68
N TYR A 263 -4.46 -16.28 2.58
CA TYR A 263 -4.43 -15.95 4.01
C TYR A 263 -3.61 -14.68 4.28
N LYS A 264 -2.40 -14.56 3.73
CA LYS A 264 -1.57 -13.34 3.88
C LYS A 264 -2.29 -12.08 3.38
N VAL A 265 -3.00 -12.16 2.26
CA VAL A 265 -3.80 -11.02 1.76
C VAL A 265 -4.95 -10.69 2.70
N LYS A 266 -5.60 -11.70 3.31
CA LYS A 266 -6.67 -11.48 4.31
C LYS A 266 -6.13 -10.81 5.58
N GLU A 267 -4.96 -11.22 6.04
CA GLU A 267 -4.27 -10.65 7.19
C GLU A 267 -3.86 -9.19 6.94
N LEU A 268 -3.23 -8.89 5.81
CA LEU A 268 -2.88 -7.52 5.42
C LEU A 268 -4.12 -6.62 5.31
N ARG A 269 -5.25 -7.14 4.83
CA ARG A 269 -6.51 -6.40 4.81
C ARG A 269 -7.01 -6.07 6.21
N ARG A 270 -6.97 -7.04 7.13
CA ARG A 270 -7.33 -6.81 8.54
C ARG A 270 -6.43 -5.76 9.19
N GLY A 271 -5.13 -5.81 8.96
CA GLY A 271 -4.18 -4.80 9.45
C GLY A 271 -4.48 -3.41 8.90
N LEU A 272 -4.77 -3.30 7.61
CA LEU A 272 -5.13 -2.04 6.96
C LEU A 272 -6.47 -1.46 7.48
N ASP A 273 -7.45 -2.31 7.75
CA ASP A 273 -8.73 -1.89 8.33
C ASP A 273 -8.58 -1.49 9.81
N SER A 274 -7.66 -2.11 10.56
CA SER A 274 -7.27 -1.65 11.91
C SER A 274 -6.65 -0.25 11.85
N ALA A 275 -5.61 -0.06 11.03
CA ALA A 275 -4.93 1.23 10.88
C ALA A 275 -5.89 2.36 10.44
N ARG A 276 -6.90 2.04 9.62
CA ARG A 276 -7.95 2.99 9.25
C ARG A 276 -8.83 3.41 10.43
N ARG A 277 -9.18 2.48 11.33
CA ARG A 277 -9.93 2.77 12.56
C ARG A 277 -9.11 3.66 13.48
N ASP A 278 -7.83 3.35 13.67
CA ASP A 278 -6.91 4.13 14.50
C ASP A 278 -6.75 5.56 13.96
N LEU A 279 -6.55 5.71 12.63
CA LEU A 279 -6.48 7.02 11.98
C LEU A 279 -7.78 7.83 12.19
N LYS A 280 -8.95 7.18 12.11
CA LYS A 280 -10.25 7.83 12.35
C LYS A 280 -10.38 8.30 13.80
N GLN A 281 -9.91 7.51 14.77
CA GLN A 281 -9.88 7.87 16.18
C GLN A 281 -8.91 9.03 16.44
N ALA A 282 -7.69 8.97 15.89
CA ALA A 282 -6.70 10.05 15.99
C ALA A 282 -7.25 11.38 15.43
N LYS A 283 -7.93 11.34 14.27
CA LYS A 283 -8.61 12.53 13.70
C LYS A 283 -9.68 13.10 14.62
N ARG A 284 -10.47 12.26 15.30
CA ARG A 284 -11.48 12.71 16.29
C ARG A 284 -10.83 13.39 17.49
N VAL A 285 -9.76 12.80 18.03
CA VAL A 285 -9.00 13.36 19.16
C VAL A 285 -8.38 14.71 18.77
N ALA A 286 -7.72 14.79 17.61
CA ALA A 286 -7.14 16.02 17.10
C ALA A 286 -8.19 17.13 16.92
N HIS A 287 -9.36 16.79 16.38
CA HIS A 287 -10.46 17.74 16.23
C HIS A 287 -10.99 18.25 17.59
N LYS A 288 -11.10 17.38 18.60
CA LYS A 288 -11.48 17.78 19.97
C LYS A 288 -10.43 18.73 20.58
N ALA A 289 -9.15 18.39 20.49
CA ALA A 289 -8.06 19.25 20.95
C ALA A 289 -8.06 20.62 20.25
N ASN A 290 -8.31 20.66 18.94
CA ASN A 290 -8.42 21.91 18.18
C ASN A 290 -9.60 22.77 18.65
N LYS A 291 -10.75 22.17 18.98
CA LYS A 291 -11.89 22.89 19.57
C LYS A 291 -11.55 23.49 20.93
N GLU A 292 -10.88 22.74 21.80
CA GLU A 292 -10.44 23.22 23.12
C GLU A 292 -9.40 24.34 22.98
N LEU A 293 -8.46 24.21 22.05
CA LEU A 293 -7.46 25.24 21.74
C LEU A 293 -8.12 26.52 21.19
N ALA A 294 -9.16 26.40 20.37
CA ALA A 294 -9.94 27.54 19.91
C ALA A 294 -10.70 28.23 21.06
N ALA A 295 -11.29 27.45 21.99
CA ALA A 295 -11.97 27.98 23.17
C ALA A 295 -11.00 28.71 24.11
N THR A 296 -9.83 28.12 24.40
CA THR A 296 -8.80 28.76 25.22
C THR A 296 -8.29 30.05 24.60
N LYS A 297 -8.06 30.09 23.27
CA LYS A 297 -7.72 31.33 22.54
C LYS A 297 -8.78 32.43 22.73
N LYS A 298 -10.08 32.10 22.63
CA LYS A 298 -11.18 33.04 22.87
C LYS A 298 -11.16 33.57 24.31
N ASN A 299 -10.97 32.70 25.30
CA ASN A 299 -10.89 33.07 26.71
C ASN A 299 -9.70 34.00 26.99
N VAL A 300 -8.52 33.70 26.43
CA VAL A 300 -7.33 34.55 26.55
C VAL A 300 -7.59 35.95 25.96
N LEU A 301 -8.22 36.03 24.79
CA LEU A 301 -8.59 37.32 24.18
C LEU A 301 -9.58 38.10 25.05
N LEU A 302 -10.57 37.43 25.65
CA LEU A 302 -11.54 38.07 26.53
C LEU A 302 -10.88 38.60 27.81
N CYS A 303 -9.99 37.80 28.43
CA CYS A 303 -9.17 38.24 29.56
C CYS A 303 -8.33 39.47 29.20
N LYS A 304 -7.66 39.48 28.04
CA LYS A 304 -6.90 40.63 27.54
C LYS A 304 -7.78 41.88 27.35
N LYS A 305 -8.99 41.73 26.80
CA LYS A 305 -9.94 42.86 26.67
C LYS A 305 -10.36 43.41 28.03
N MET A 306 -10.63 42.55 29.00
CA MET A 306 -11.00 42.95 30.37
C MET A 306 -9.85 43.64 31.10
N THR A 307 -8.61 43.18 30.95
CA THR A 307 -7.44 43.85 31.55
C THR A 307 -7.21 45.22 30.92
N VAL A 308 -7.33 45.37 29.60
CA VAL A 308 -7.26 46.66 28.91
C VAL A 308 -8.32 47.63 29.44
N LYS A 309 -9.58 47.19 29.58
CA LYS A 309 -10.65 48.02 30.17
C LYS A 309 -10.33 48.47 31.60
N LYS A 310 -9.83 47.57 32.46
CA LYS A 310 -9.42 47.90 33.83
C LYS A 310 -8.28 48.93 33.86
N ILE A 311 -7.28 48.77 32.99
CA ILE A 311 -6.16 49.72 32.86
C ILE A 311 -6.67 51.09 32.40
N GLN A 312 -7.55 51.15 31.40
CA GLN A 312 -8.14 52.40 30.92
C GLN A 312 -8.94 53.12 32.03
N GLN A 313 -9.74 52.40 32.81
CA GLN A 313 -10.46 52.96 33.95
C GLN A 313 -9.51 53.50 35.03
N ALA A 314 -8.40 52.80 35.32
CA ALA A 314 -7.38 53.26 36.24
C ALA A 314 -6.68 54.54 35.73
N ILE A 315 -6.37 54.61 34.44
CA ILE A 315 -5.83 55.82 33.80
C ILE A 315 -6.82 57.00 33.91
N LYS A 316 -8.12 56.76 33.70
CA LYS A 316 -9.15 57.79 33.84
C LYS A 316 -9.19 58.35 35.28
N LYS A 317 -9.25 57.46 36.28
CA LYS A 317 -9.24 57.84 37.71
C LYS A 317 -7.98 58.64 38.08
N THR A 318 -6.81 58.23 37.61
CA THR A 318 -5.56 58.95 37.92
C THR A 318 -5.51 60.34 37.24
N LYS A 319 -6.03 60.47 36.01
CA LYS A 319 -6.20 61.77 35.34
C LYS A 319 -7.12 62.71 36.12
N GLU A 320 -8.26 62.23 36.61
CA GLU A 320 -9.19 62.99 37.46
C GLU A 320 -8.52 63.44 38.77
N GLN A 321 -7.79 62.55 39.44
CA GLN A 321 -7.03 62.88 40.66
C GLN A 321 -5.94 63.92 40.40
N LEU A 322 -5.23 63.83 39.27
CA LEU A 322 -4.22 64.82 38.88
C LEU A 322 -4.85 66.19 38.58
N ALA A 323 -6.02 66.22 37.92
CA ALA A 323 -6.77 67.45 37.70
C ALA A 323 -7.18 68.10 39.02
N ALA A 324 -7.75 67.33 39.96
CA ALA A 324 -8.11 67.80 41.30
C ALA A 324 -6.88 68.34 42.06
N ARG A 325 -5.73 67.65 42.00
CA ARG A 325 -4.47 68.13 42.59
C ARG A 325 -3.98 69.44 41.96
N LYS A 326 -4.11 69.62 40.65
CA LYS A 326 -3.76 70.88 39.97
C LYS A 326 -4.66 72.03 40.45
N VAL A 327 -5.96 71.80 40.59
CA VAL A 327 -6.91 72.79 41.14
C VAL A 327 -6.56 73.13 42.59
N ALA A 328 -6.33 72.13 43.44
CA ALA A 328 -5.91 72.32 44.83
C ALA A 328 -4.58 73.10 44.92
N LYS A 329 -3.60 72.78 44.05
CA LYS A 329 -2.32 73.51 43.98
C LYS A 329 -2.52 74.97 43.57
N LYS A 330 -3.42 75.26 42.62
CA LYS A 330 -3.77 76.64 42.24
C LYS A 330 -4.45 77.37 43.41
N ALA A 331 -5.39 76.73 44.11
CA ALA A 331 -6.05 77.29 45.29
C ALA A 331 -5.05 77.57 46.43
N ALA A 332 -4.16 76.63 46.73
CA ALA A 332 -3.08 76.79 47.70
C ALA A 332 -2.14 77.93 47.31
N LYS A 333 -1.72 78.04 46.03
CA LYS A 333 -0.94 79.17 45.53
C LYS A 333 -1.67 80.50 45.73
N LYS A 334 -2.98 80.58 45.46
CA LYS A 334 -3.79 81.79 45.73
C LYS A 334 -3.79 82.13 47.23
N MET A 335 -3.98 81.15 48.11
CA MET A 335 -3.91 81.37 49.57
C MET A 335 -2.53 81.84 50.03
N VAL A 336 -1.46 81.20 49.55
CA VAL A 336 -0.08 81.61 49.85
C VAL A 336 0.22 83.01 49.32
N LYS A 337 -0.29 83.40 48.15
CA LYS A 337 -0.12 84.77 47.63
C LYS A 337 -0.89 85.79 48.48
N LYS A 338 -2.08 85.45 48.99
CA LYS A 338 -2.79 86.28 49.97
C LYS A 338 -2.02 86.43 51.29
N LEU A 339 -1.34 85.37 51.74
CA LEU A 339 -0.51 85.39 52.94
C LEU A 339 0.83 86.13 52.74
N ASN A 340 1.44 86.05 51.56
CA ASN A 340 2.74 86.68 51.25
C ASN A 340 2.62 88.13 50.74
N GLY A 341 1.42 88.57 50.33
CA GLY A 341 1.16 89.94 49.86
C GLY A 341 0.96 90.96 50.99
N SER A 342 0.80 90.52 52.23
CA SER A 342 0.75 91.44 53.37
C SER A 342 2.16 91.67 53.92
N LYS A 343 2.72 92.87 53.66
CA LYS A 343 3.84 93.43 54.44
C LYS A 343 3.52 93.47 55.95
N CYS A 344 2.28 93.19 56.33
CA CYS A 344 1.82 93.06 57.71
C CYS A 344 2.37 91.84 58.45
N GLN A 345 2.67 90.68 57.85
CA GLN A 345 2.93 89.48 58.69
C GLN A 345 4.31 89.39 59.33
N LYS A 346 5.40 89.95 58.78
CA LYS A 346 6.67 90.00 59.53
C LYS A 346 6.62 91.00 60.68
N LYS A 347 5.85 92.08 60.56
CA LYS A 347 5.61 93.02 61.67
C LYS A 347 4.60 92.42 62.66
N GLU A 348 3.52 91.79 62.21
CA GLU A 348 2.50 91.16 63.07
C GLU A 348 2.99 89.90 63.79
N MET A 349 3.80 89.02 63.18
CA MET A 349 4.44 87.91 63.92
C MET A 349 5.46 88.43 64.93
N LYS A 350 6.18 89.51 64.61
CA LYS A 350 7.16 90.14 65.52
C LYS A 350 6.44 90.95 66.63
N ILE A 351 5.26 91.50 66.35
CA ILE A 351 4.36 92.15 67.31
C ILE A 351 3.65 91.10 68.17
N LEU A 352 3.19 89.96 67.64
CA LEU A 352 2.64 88.84 68.41
C LEU A 352 3.68 88.21 69.32
N VAL A 353 4.90 88.00 68.83
CA VAL A 353 6.02 87.52 69.66
C VAL A 353 6.43 88.56 70.70
N LYS A 354 6.48 89.87 70.38
CA LYS A 354 6.74 90.95 71.37
C LYS A 354 5.58 91.16 72.36
N ALA A 355 4.32 90.99 71.95
CA ALA A 355 3.14 91.14 72.80
C ALA A 355 2.98 89.92 73.73
N MET A 356 3.27 88.72 73.25
CA MET A 356 3.38 87.52 74.09
C MET A 356 4.60 87.59 75.01
N ALA A 357 5.69 88.25 74.62
CA ALA A 357 6.85 88.51 75.48
C ALA A 357 6.60 89.51 76.60
N LYS A 358 5.64 90.42 76.43
CA LYS A 358 5.26 91.39 77.47
C LYS A 358 4.17 90.86 78.42
N LYS A 359 3.37 89.87 78.01
CA LYS A 359 2.24 89.35 78.80
C LYS A 359 2.49 88.00 79.49
N LEU A 360 3.56 87.27 79.15
CA LEU A 360 3.87 85.96 79.73
C LEU A 360 5.23 85.99 80.40
N ASN A 361 5.31 85.46 81.63
CA ASN A 361 6.57 85.33 82.35
C ASN A 361 7.56 84.47 81.55
N LYS A 362 8.86 84.79 81.59
CA LYS A 362 9.94 84.12 80.80
C LYS A 362 9.87 82.58 80.87
N LYS A 363 9.38 82.03 81.99
CA LYS A 363 9.13 80.59 82.21
C LYS A 363 7.99 80.02 81.35
N GLU A 364 6.91 80.74 81.14
CA GLU A 364 5.74 80.28 80.37
C GLU A 364 6.01 80.32 78.86
N MET A 365 6.73 81.33 78.39
CA MET A 365 7.19 81.37 77.01
C MET A 365 8.16 80.23 76.70
N LYS A 366 9.10 79.93 77.62
CA LYS A 366 10.01 78.78 77.49
C LYS A 366 9.24 77.44 77.47
N LYS A 367 8.16 77.31 78.26
CA LYS A 367 7.26 76.14 78.22
C LYS A 367 6.52 76.02 76.89
N MET A 368 6.05 77.13 76.32
CA MET A 368 5.34 77.13 75.03
C MET A 368 6.28 76.82 73.87
N VAL A 369 7.47 77.43 73.84
CA VAL A 369 8.52 77.12 72.86
C VAL A 369 8.94 75.66 72.99
N ASN A 370 9.11 75.13 74.21
CA ASN A 370 9.39 73.71 74.43
C ASN A 370 8.25 72.78 73.99
N LYS A 371 6.98 73.21 74.11
CA LYS A 371 5.84 72.47 73.56
C LYS A 371 5.87 72.47 72.02
N MET A 372 6.13 73.62 71.39
CA MET A 372 6.24 73.71 69.94
C MET A 372 7.41 72.90 69.39
N THR A 373 8.60 72.97 70.01
CA THR A 373 9.75 72.15 69.61
C THR A 373 9.49 70.67 69.82
N LYS A 374 8.79 70.26 70.90
CA LYS A 374 8.34 68.88 71.08
C LYS A 374 7.35 68.42 70.01
N VAL A 375 6.42 69.29 69.58
CA VAL A 375 5.47 68.98 68.49
C VAL A 375 6.22 68.84 67.16
N ILE A 376 7.16 69.74 66.86
CA ILE A 376 8.01 69.67 65.66
C ILE A 376 8.86 68.40 65.68
N ALA A 377 9.47 68.05 66.81
CA ALA A 377 10.27 66.82 66.97
C ALA A 377 9.41 65.55 66.79
N LYS A 378 8.19 65.52 67.34
CA LYS A 378 7.24 64.40 67.15
C LYS A 378 6.84 64.24 65.67
N ASN A 379 6.61 65.35 64.97
CA ASN A 379 6.27 65.33 63.55
C ASN A 379 7.45 64.87 62.68
N ASN A 380 8.67 65.33 62.97
CA ASN A 380 9.88 64.86 62.27
C ASN A 380 10.14 63.37 62.51
N LYS A 381 9.88 62.85 63.72
CA LYS A 381 9.97 61.41 64.00
C LYS A 381 8.97 60.59 63.18
N LYS A 382 7.72 61.06 63.04
CA LYS A 382 6.71 60.41 62.17
C LYS A 382 7.11 60.43 60.69
N ILE A 383 7.69 61.53 60.20
CA ILE A 383 8.19 61.63 58.82
C ILE A 383 9.34 60.63 58.59
N ASN A 384 10.26 60.47 59.54
CA ASN A 384 11.36 59.50 59.39
C ASN A 384 10.88 58.04 59.44
N ILE A 385 9.88 57.73 60.28
CA ILE A 385 9.27 56.39 60.32
C ILE A 385 8.59 56.07 58.98
N THR A 386 7.80 57.00 58.45
CA THR A 386 7.09 56.80 57.16
C THR A 386 8.06 56.65 55.98
N LYS A 387 9.17 57.41 55.96
CA LYS A 387 10.27 57.20 54.98
C LYS A 387 10.88 55.80 55.09
N LYS A 388 11.18 55.31 56.30
CA LYS A 388 11.72 53.96 56.51
C LYS A 388 10.73 52.86 56.09
N VAL A 389 9.45 53.03 56.36
CA VAL A 389 8.40 52.08 55.94
C VAL A 389 8.25 52.06 54.42
N ALA A 390 8.28 53.23 53.78
CA ALA A 390 8.23 53.32 52.31
C ALA A 390 9.45 52.64 51.67
N ALA A 391 10.66 52.89 52.19
CA ALA A 391 11.89 52.24 51.71
C ALA A 391 11.82 50.70 51.87
N LYS A 392 11.38 50.20 53.03
CA LYS A 392 11.17 48.75 53.25
C LYS A 392 10.14 48.15 52.30
N LYS A 393 9.07 48.88 51.98
CA LYS A 393 8.07 48.42 50.98
C LYS A 393 8.69 48.35 49.58
N ILE A 394 9.45 49.35 49.16
CA ILE A 394 10.12 49.36 47.84
C ILE A 394 11.07 48.16 47.72
N VAL A 395 11.87 47.86 48.74
CA VAL A 395 12.77 46.70 48.75
C VAL A 395 11.98 45.37 48.72
N ARG A 396 10.92 45.23 49.53
CA ARG A 396 10.08 44.02 49.51
C ARG A 396 9.41 43.79 48.16
N PHE A 397 8.84 44.83 47.53
CA PHE A 397 8.21 44.70 46.22
C PHE A 397 9.23 44.48 45.10
N GLY A 398 10.42 45.08 45.19
CA GLY A 398 11.54 44.79 44.28
C GLY A 398 11.97 43.32 44.32
N ASN A 399 12.15 42.77 45.52
CA ASN A 399 12.53 41.37 45.71
C ASN A 399 11.40 40.38 45.36
N GLN A 400 10.14 40.73 45.59
CA GLN A 400 9.01 39.89 45.16
C GLN A 400 8.91 39.85 43.63
N ASN A 401 9.14 40.97 42.95
CA ASN A 401 9.14 41.02 41.50
C ASN A 401 10.32 40.23 40.89
N SER A 402 11.52 40.27 41.48
CA SER A 402 12.65 39.47 41.00
C SER A 402 12.44 37.96 41.16
N VAL A 403 11.85 37.53 42.27
CA VAL A 403 11.48 36.11 42.48
C VAL A 403 10.43 35.66 41.47
N LEU A 404 9.44 36.50 41.18
CA LEU A 404 8.36 36.20 40.23
C LEU A 404 8.90 36.09 38.79
N VAL A 405 9.79 36.99 38.39
CA VAL A 405 10.49 36.94 37.10
C VAL A 405 11.35 35.66 36.99
N SER A 406 12.15 35.34 38.02
CA SER A 406 12.97 34.11 38.03
C SER A 406 12.14 32.82 38.00
N ARG A 407 10.89 32.84 38.47
CA ARG A 407 9.96 31.70 38.39
C ARG A 407 9.38 31.55 36.98
N ILE A 408 9.02 32.67 36.34
CA ILE A 408 8.56 32.69 34.95
C ILE A 408 9.66 32.17 34.01
N VAL A 409 10.90 32.67 34.15
CA VAL A 409 12.05 32.24 33.33
C VAL A 409 12.30 30.73 33.48
N ARG A 410 12.29 30.19 34.71
CA ARG A 410 12.44 28.73 34.93
C ARG A 410 11.32 27.92 34.29
N ASN A 411 10.08 28.39 34.34
CA ASN A 411 8.96 27.68 33.69
C ASN A 411 9.06 27.71 32.17
N VAL A 412 9.52 28.82 31.58
CA VAL A 412 9.77 28.90 30.13
C VAL A 412 10.90 27.95 29.73
N MET A 413 12.03 27.95 30.45
CA MET A 413 13.16 27.05 30.19
C MET A 413 12.77 25.57 30.31
N ARG A 414 11.97 25.18 31.31
CA ARG A 414 11.47 23.80 31.43
C ARG A 414 10.59 23.39 30.24
N LYS A 415 9.72 24.28 29.77
CA LYS A 415 8.86 23.99 28.62
C LYS A 415 9.67 23.83 27.33
N LEU A 416 10.71 24.63 27.14
CA LEU A 416 11.61 24.50 26.01
C LEU A 416 12.40 23.19 26.05
N MET A 417 12.92 22.80 27.21
CA MET A 417 13.68 21.54 27.35
C MET A 417 12.83 20.26 27.27
N LEU A 418 11.53 20.34 27.59
CA LEU A 418 10.62 19.20 27.42
C LEU A 418 10.22 19.00 25.95
N ASN A 419 10.15 20.09 25.17
CA ASN A 419 9.86 20.02 23.74
C ASN A 419 11.07 19.55 22.90
N SER A 420 12.29 19.59 23.44
CA SER A 420 13.50 19.10 22.76
C SER A 420 13.83 17.62 23.05
N ARG A 421 12.94 16.90 23.75
CA ARG A 421 13.06 15.46 24.04
C ARG A 421 11.97 14.61 23.34
N ILE A 422 11.17 15.24 22.49
CA ILE A 422 10.32 14.61 21.48
C ILE A 422 11.04 14.82 20.15
#